data_AF-A0A954IFS8-F1
#
_entry.id   AF-A0A954IFS8-F1
#
_cell.length_a   1.000
_cell.length_b   1.000
_cell.length_c   1.000
_cell.angle_alpha   90.00
_cell.angle_beta   90.00
_cell.angle_gamma   90.00
#
_symmetry.space_group_name_H-M   'P 1'
#
loop_
_entity.id
_entity.type
_entity.pdbx_description
1 polymer ?
#
loop_
_entity_poly.entity_id
_entity_poly.type
_entity_poly.pdbx_seq_one_letter_code
_entity_poly.pdbx_strand_id
1 'polypeptide(L)'
;PALIVPRIRPRREQLIRAERLRDLGWVTVISPDQLQQGMIRRWLETCEVPVPDRQSLNLNGLQSIGDRLMHIRDTRPLMCRAEPGVGSSGERPMKSAVGR
;
A
#
# COMPACT_ATOMS: atom_id res chain seq x y z
N PRO A 1 20.75 -6.44 10.37
CA PRO A 1 20.75 -6.47 8.90
C PRO A 1 19.73 -7.50 8.35
N ALA A 2 19.11 -7.22 7.20
CA ALA A 2 18.20 -8.15 6.54
C ALA A 2 18.54 -8.24 5.04
N LEU A 3 18.44 -9.45 4.50
CA LEU A 3 18.52 -9.72 3.06
C LEU A 3 17.12 -10.02 2.53
N ILE A 4 16.71 -9.31 1.47
CA ILE A 4 15.43 -9.53 0.80
C ILE A 4 15.67 -10.01 -0.63
N VAL A 5 14.95 -11.06 -1.01
CA VAL A 5 14.81 -11.50 -2.40
C VAL A 5 13.33 -11.31 -2.79
N PRO A 6 12.98 -10.20 -3.46
CA PRO A 6 11.58 -9.86 -3.71
C PRO A 6 10.99 -10.75 -4.79
N ARG A 7 9.71 -11.09 -4.66
CA ARG A 7 8.96 -11.76 -5.75
C ARG A 7 8.52 -10.71 -6.76
N ILE A 8 9.05 -10.78 -7.98
CA ILE A 8 8.69 -9.82 -9.05
C ILE A 8 7.36 -10.19 -9.73
N ARG A 9 6.96 -11.47 -9.70
CA ARG A 9 5.67 -11.96 -10.20
C ARG A 9 4.93 -12.77 -9.11
N PRO A 10 3.61 -12.60 -8.92
CA PRO A 10 2.71 -11.64 -9.58
C PRO A 10 2.65 -10.25 -8.91
N ARG A 11 3.38 -10.02 -7.82
CA ARG A 11 3.20 -8.83 -6.94
C ARG A 11 4.37 -7.85 -7.03
N ARG A 12 4.34 -6.97 -8.03
CA ARG A 12 5.37 -5.93 -8.25
C ARG A 12 5.61 -5.00 -7.05
N GLU A 13 4.59 -4.81 -6.21
CA GLU A 13 4.68 -4.05 -4.95
C GLU A 13 5.81 -4.52 -4.02
N GLN A 14 6.14 -5.83 -4.00
CA GLN A 14 7.24 -6.32 -3.16
C GLN A 14 8.60 -5.75 -3.61
N LEU A 15 8.80 -5.65 -4.92
CA LEU A 15 10.01 -5.07 -5.48
C LEU A 15 10.11 -3.58 -5.10
N ILE A 16 9.02 -2.82 -5.30
CA ILE A 16 8.96 -1.38 -4.97
C ILE A 16 9.33 -1.15 -3.49
N ARG A 17 8.76 -1.95 -2.59
CA ARG A 17 9.08 -1.85 -1.15
C ARG A 17 10.52 -2.22 -0.84
N ALA A 18 11.01 -3.32 -1.41
CA ALA A 18 12.38 -3.76 -1.20
C ALA A 18 13.39 -2.70 -1.68
N GLU A 19 13.18 -2.14 -2.87
CA GLU A 19 14.00 -1.06 -3.42
C GLU A 19 13.98 0.16 -2.51
N ARG A 20 12.80 0.60 -2.06
CA ARG A 20 12.71 1.75 -1.15
C ARG A 20 13.43 1.51 0.18
N LEU A 21 13.32 0.30 0.74
CA LEU A 21 14.00 -0.06 1.98
C LEU A 21 15.53 -0.10 1.80
N ARG A 22 16.01 -0.57 0.64
CA ARG A 22 17.44 -0.55 0.28
C ARG A 22 17.95 0.88 0.18
N ASP A 23 17.20 1.75 -0.50
CA ASP A 23 17.59 3.14 -0.70
C ASP A 23 17.64 3.94 0.63
N LEU A 24 16.89 3.49 1.65
CA LEU A 24 16.97 3.98 3.03
C LEU A 24 18.10 3.35 3.86
N GLY A 25 18.86 2.40 3.29
CA GLY A 25 19.95 1.70 3.97
C GLY A 25 19.50 0.63 4.97
N TRP A 26 18.22 0.23 4.97
CA TRP A 26 17.68 -0.68 5.98
C TRP A 26 17.90 -2.15 5.65
N VAL A 27 18.01 -2.49 4.36
CA VAL A 27 18.10 -3.87 3.89
C VAL A 27 19.05 -4.01 2.70
N THR A 28 19.62 -5.21 2.54
CA THR A 28 20.25 -5.64 1.29
C THR A 28 19.18 -6.29 0.40
N VAL A 29 19.21 -6.03 -0.91
CA VAL A 29 18.27 -6.62 -1.88
C VAL A 29 19.03 -7.33 -2.97
N ILE A 30 18.63 -8.57 -3.27
CA ILE A 30 19.11 -9.33 -4.43
C ILE A 30 17.92 -9.59 -5.35
N SER A 31 18.04 -9.26 -6.64
CA SER A 31 17.04 -9.63 -7.63
C SER A 31 16.94 -11.16 -7.73
N PRO A 32 15.73 -11.77 -7.74
CA PRO A 32 15.57 -13.21 -7.88
C PRO A 32 16.27 -13.79 -9.12
N ASP A 33 16.29 -13.06 -10.24
CA ASP A 33 16.92 -13.51 -11.48
C ASP A 33 18.46 -13.48 -11.43
N GLN A 34 19.02 -12.79 -10.42
CA GLN A 34 20.46 -12.67 -10.21
C GLN A 34 20.95 -13.51 -9.02
N LEU A 35 20.06 -14.22 -8.33
CA LEU A 35 20.40 -14.99 -7.14
C LEU A 35 21.24 -16.23 -7.52
N GLN A 36 22.48 -16.26 -7.05
CA GLN A 36 23.38 -17.41 -7.19
C GLN A 36 23.61 -18.10 -5.84
N GLN A 37 23.89 -19.41 -5.87
CA GLN A 37 24.05 -20.24 -4.66
C GLN A 37 25.06 -19.65 -3.65
N GLY A 38 26.16 -19.06 -4.14
CA GLY A 38 27.20 -18.48 -3.27
C GLY A 38 26.88 -17.11 -2.67
N MET A 39 25.86 -16.40 -3.18
CA MET A 39 25.59 -15.02 -2.75
C MET A 39 25.04 -14.95 -1.32
N ILE A 40 24.17 -15.88 -0.95
CA ILE A 40 23.61 -15.94 0.40
C ILE A 40 24.73 -16.23 1.41
N ARG A 41 25.63 -17.17 1.08
CA ARG A 41 26.80 -17.49 1.91
C ARG A 41 27.69 -16.26 2.12
N ARG A 42 28.07 -15.59 1.02
CA ARG A 42 28.89 -14.38 1.08
C ARG A 42 28.21 -13.27 1.90
N TRP A 43 26.90 -13.11 1.76
CA TRP A 43 26.16 -12.15 2.57
C TRP A 43 26.19 -12.49 4.06
N LEU A 44 25.98 -13.75 4.42
CA LEU A 44 26.06 -14.20 5.83
C LEU A 44 27.45 -13.99 6.44
N GLU A 45 28.51 -14.17 5.67
CA GLU A 45 29.90 -13.99 6.12
C GLU A 45 30.28 -12.52 6.32
N THR A 46 29.63 -11.61 5.59
CA THR A 46 29.97 -10.19 5.56
C THR A 46 28.98 -9.31 6.32
N CYS A 47 27.80 -9.82 6.64
CA CYS A 47 26.80 -9.03 7.35
C CYS A 47 27.20 -8.87 8.82
N GLU A 48 27.47 -7.64 9.25
CA GLU A 48 27.50 -7.30 10.66
C GLU A 48 26.07 -7.30 11.20
N VAL A 49 25.79 -8.15 12.19
CA VAL A 49 24.43 -8.34 12.70
C VAL A 49 24.19 -7.55 13.99
N PRO A 50 23.66 -6.30 13.93
CA PRO A 50 22.96 -5.77 15.09
C PRO A 50 21.71 -6.63 15.28
N VAL A 51 21.61 -7.28 16.44
CA VAL A 51 20.41 -8.00 16.86
C VAL A 51 19.35 -6.93 17.14
N PRO A 52 18.29 -6.82 16.32
CA PRO A 52 17.23 -5.89 16.62
C PRO A 52 16.55 -6.34 17.90
N ASP A 53 16.30 -5.40 18.82
CA ASP A 53 15.43 -5.69 19.96
C ASP A 53 14.00 -5.90 19.43
N ARG A 54 13.65 -7.17 19.21
CA ARG A 54 12.33 -7.58 18.70
C ARG A 54 11.20 -7.21 19.66
N GLN A 55 11.49 -6.95 20.94
CA GLN A 55 10.49 -6.55 21.93
C GLN A 55 10.01 -5.12 21.70
N SER A 56 10.83 -4.27 21.07
CA SER A 56 10.47 -2.89 20.72
C SER A 56 9.56 -2.76 19.48
N LEU A 57 9.33 -3.85 18.73
CA LEU A 57 8.57 -3.79 17.49
C LEU A 57 7.06 -3.75 17.78
N ASN A 58 6.42 -2.64 17.43
CA ASN A 58 4.96 -2.52 17.48
C ASN A 58 4.30 -3.38 16.37
N LEU A 59 3.66 -4.48 16.75
CA LEU A 59 2.97 -5.40 15.85
C LEU A 59 1.51 -5.02 15.55
N ASN A 60 0.99 -3.94 16.14
CA ASN A 60 -0.37 -3.46 15.93
C ASN A 60 -0.48 -2.52 14.71
N GLY A 61 0.44 -2.60 13.75
CA GLY A 61 0.52 -1.66 12.63
C GLY A 61 -0.78 -1.55 11.82
N LEU A 62 -1.48 -2.66 11.59
CA LEU A 62 -2.76 -2.65 10.88
C LEU A 62 -3.85 -1.89 11.66
N GLN A 63 -3.94 -2.13 12.97
CA GLN A 63 -4.85 -1.41 13.85
C GLN A 63 -4.51 0.07 13.89
N SER A 64 -3.23 0.42 14.09
CA SER A 64 -2.77 1.81 14.12
C SER A 64 -3.05 2.57 12.82
N ILE A 65 -2.97 1.90 11.67
CA ILE A 65 -3.37 2.48 10.38
C ILE A 65 -4.88 2.76 10.37
N GLY A 66 -5.71 1.79 10.81
CA GLY A 66 -7.15 1.96 10.92
C GLY A 66 -7.53 3.14 11.82
N ASP A 67 -6.96 3.21 13.02
CA ASP A 67 -7.21 4.27 13.99
C ASP A 67 -6.82 5.65 13.42
N ARG A 68 -5.66 5.72 12.73
CA ARG A 68 -5.19 6.95 12.11
C ARG A 68 -6.06 7.40 10.94
N LEU A 69 -6.58 6.47 10.15
CA LEU A 69 -7.52 6.78 9.07
C LEU A 69 -8.84 7.34 9.63
N MET A 70 -9.36 6.73 10.69
CA MET A 70 -10.58 7.21 11.36
C MET A 70 -10.37 8.61 11.94
N HIS A 71 -9.24 8.84 12.60
CA HIS A 71 -8.88 10.16 13.11
C HIS A 71 -8.80 11.21 12.00
N ILE A 72 -8.20 10.89 10.84
CA ILE A 72 -8.13 11.82 9.69
C ILE A 72 -9.54 12.16 9.18
N ARG A 73 -10.41 11.15 9.05
CA ARG A 73 -11.81 11.33 8.62
C ARG A 73 -12.60 12.22 9.58
N ASP A 74 -12.40 12.04 10.88
CA ASP A 74 -13.16 12.75 11.91
C ASP A 74 -12.62 14.18 12.13
N THR A 75 -11.33 14.42 11.87
CA THR A 75 -10.66 15.72 12.08
C THR A 75 -10.66 16.61 10.84
N ARG A 76 -10.78 16.03 9.64
CA ARG A 76 -11.01 16.76 8.40
C ARG A 76 -12.33 16.29 7.82
N PRO A 77 -13.37 17.14 7.70
CA PRO A 77 -14.48 16.76 6.84
C PRO A 77 -13.87 16.53 5.46
N LEU A 78 -13.90 15.28 5.00
CA LEU A 78 -13.59 14.96 3.62
C LEU A 78 -14.59 15.78 2.81
N MET A 79 -14.12 16.91 2.28
CA MET A 79 -14.87 17.74 1.35
C MET A 79 -15.05 16.89 0.10
N CYS A 80 -16.06 16.04 0.14
CA CYS A 80 -16.53 15.31 -1.02
C CYS A 80 -17.08 16.41 -1.92
N ARG A 81 -16.31 16.79 -2.94
CA ARG A 81 -16.79 17.66 -4.00
C ARG A 81 -17.88 16.86 -4.71
N ALA A 82 -19.12 17.01 -4.26
CA ALA A 82 -20.26 16.65 -5.08
C ALA A 82 -20.13 17.50 -6.35
N GLU A 83 -19.89 16.86 -7.48
CA GLU A 83 -19.95 17.54 -8.77
C GLU A 83 -21.32 18.24 -8.87
N PRO A 84 -21.36 19.54 -9.25
CA PRO A 84 -22.61 20.26 -9.35
C PRO A 84 -23.49 19.59 -10.39
N GLY A 85 -24.75 19.38 -10.00
CA GLY A 85 -25.72 18.64 -10.78
C GLY A 85 -25.85 19.14 -12.22
N VAL A 86 -25.93 18.19 -13.15
CA VAL A 86 -26.58 18.41 -14.43
C VAL A 86 -28.08 18.58 -14.13
N GLY A 87 -28.50 19.83 -14.00
CA GLY A 87 -29.91 20.20 -13.96
C GLY A 87 -30.57 19.98 -15.32
N SER A 88 -31.69 19.25 -15.29
CA SER A 88 -32.96 19.51 -15.98
C SER A 88 -32.94 20.19 -17.35
N SER A 89 -33.48 19.49 -18.36
CA SER A 89 -34.41 20.11 -19.30
C SER A 89 -35.30 19.03 -19.94
N GLY A 90 -36.62 19.11 -19.70
CA GLY A 90 -37.58 18.22 -20.37
C GLY A 90 -38.94 18.04 -19.68
N GLU A 91 -39.60 19.10 -19.23
CA GLU A 91 -41.06 19.07 -19.06
C GLU A 91 -41.75 18.89 -20.43
N ARG A 92 -42.66 17.92 -20.53
CA ARG A 92 -44.08 18.19 -20.80
C ARG A 92 -44.98 16.96 -20.59
N PRO A 93 -46.20 17.14 -20.06
CA PRO A 93 -47.16 16.06 -19.79
C PRO A 93 -48.11 15.84 -20.98
N MET A 94 -48.65 14.62 -21.12
CA MET A 94 -49.94 14.44 -21.81
C MET A 94 -50.72 13.28 -21.18
N LYS A 95 -51.78 13.66 -20.46
CA LYS A 95 -52.90 12.80 -20.08
C LYS A 95 -53.89 12.77 -21.25
N SER A 96 -54.31 11.58 -21.67
CA SER A 96 -55.57 11.31 -22.39
C SER A 96 -55.98 9.88 -21.99
N ALA A 97 -56.96 9.66 -21.10
CA ALA A 97 -58.41 9.74 -21.27
C ALA A 97 -59.05 8.46 -21.87
N VAL A 98 -59.76 7.73 -20.99
CA VAL A 98 -61.10 7.11 -21.17
C VAL A 98 -61.29 5.98 -22.21
N GLY A 99 -61.57 4.78 -21.68
CA GLY A 99 -62.86 4.07 -21.81
C GLY A 99 -63.34 3.59 -23.19
N ARG A 100 -63.41 2.26 -23.35
CA ARG A 100 -64.62 1.49 -23.68
C ARG A 100 -64.42 0.04 -23.26
#